data_AF-A0A2D8FNE6-F1
#
_entry.id   AF-A0A2D8FNE6-F1
#
_cell.length_a   1.000
_cell.length_b   1.000
_cell.length_c   1.000
_cell.angle_alpha   90.00
_cell.angle_beta   90.00
_cell.angle_gamma   90.00
#
_symmetry.space_group_name_H-M   'P 1'
#
loop_
_entity.id
_entity.type
_entity.pdbx_description
1 polymer ?
#
loop_
_entity_poly.entity_id
_entity_poly.type
_entity_poly.pdbx_seq_one_letter_code
_entity_poly.pdbx_strand_id
1 'polypeptide(L)'
;MAGDKEPTMTDATPLGFHHIRLELAREPQHPDGDHDMGYDILAPLTAERRLDAAVWREAPEKCRVRRFSHGATLAFGRLRHAAPDRWFLDFEPGEADDAHGFRLADEVIQTGEYLSLSTGDQTHTYVVARAEPV
;
A
#
# COMPACT_ATOMS: atom_id res chain seq x y z
N MET A 1 35.94 15.05 9.71
CA MET A 1 34.71 15.32 10.49
C MET A 1 33.53 15.11 9.56
N ALA A 2 32.58 14.28 9.99
CA ALA A 2 31.44 13.71 9.25
C ALA A 2 31.89 12.72 8.16
N GLY A 3 31.84 11.41 8.33
CA GLY A 3 30.82 10.61 9.02
C GLY A 3 30.15 9.77 7.94
N ASP A 4 30.91 8.80 7.39
CA ASP A 4 30.37 7.72 6.57
C ASP A 4 29.31 7.01 7.40
N LYS A 5 28.03 7.25 7.11
CA LYS A 5 26.95 6.45 7.66
C LYS A 5 26.92 5.17 6.85
N GLU A 6 27.58 4.13 7.38
CA GLU A 6 27.38 2.76 6.92
C GLU A 6 25.87 2.47 6.88
N PRO A 7 25.34 1.99 5.75
CA PRO A 7 23.96 1.53 5.74
C PRO A 7 23.89 0.32 6.66
N THR A 8 23.10 0.44 7.72
CA THR A 8 22.75 -0.67 8.60
C THR A 8 21.92 -1.64 7.78
N MET A 9 22.57 -2.56 7.07
CA MET A 9 21.90 -3.70 6.45
C MET A 9 21.51 -4.63 7.59
N THR A 10 20.31 -4.42 8.11
CA THR A 10 19.64 -5.44 8.92
C THR A 10 19.61 -6.72 8.08
N ASP A 11 20.34 -7.73 8.53
CA ASP A 11 20.43 -9.08 7.95
C ASP A 11 19.12 -9.85 8.16
N ALA A 12 18.03 -9.29 7.67
CA ALA A 12 16.72 -9.88 7.73
C ALA A 12 16.27 -10.15 6.29
N THR A 13 15.99 -11.41 6.01
CA THR A 13 15.60 -11.87 4.68
C THR A 13 14.35 -11.12 4.22
N PRO A 14 14.34 -10.51 3.02
CA PRO A 14 13.16 -9.84 2.50
C PRO A 14 11.98 -10.81 2.46
N LEU A 15 10.79 -10.33 2.84
CA LEU A 15 9.60 -11.17 2.92
C LEU A 15 9.06 -11.51 1.51
N GLY A 16 9.40 -10.72 0.50
CA GLY A 16 8.96 -10.95 -0.87
C GLY A 16 7.50 -10.52 -1.10
N PHE A 17 6.86 -11.06 -2.14
CA PHE A 17 5.51 -10.64 -2.53
C PHE A 17 4.45 -11.06 -1.51
N HIS A 18 3.55 -10.13 -1.20
CA HIS A 18 2.43 -10.33 -0.28
C HIS A 18 1.11 -9.90 -0.92
N HIS A 19 0.04 -10.64 -0.61
CA HIS A 19 -1.33 -10.18 -0.75
C HIS A 19 -1.71 -9.37 0.48
N ILE A 20 -1.96 -8.08 0.26
CA ILE A 20 -2.30 -7.10 1.29
C ILE A 20 -3.74 -6.67 1.07
N ARG A 21 -4.58 -6.77 2.10
CA ARG A 21 -5.97 -6.26 2.07
C ARG A 21 -6.10 -5.09 3.03
N LEU A 22 -6.56 -3.98 2.47
CA LEU A 22 -6.91 -2.77 3.20
C LEU A 22 -8.43 -2.65 3.24
N GLU A 23 -8.97 -2.39 4.42
CA GLU A 23 -10.41 -2.22 4.66
C GLU A 23 -10.66 -0.86 5.28
N LEU A 24 -11.74 -0.18 4.88
CA LEU A 24 -12.04 1.17 5.34
C LEU A 24 -12.20 1.17 6.86
N ALA A 25 -11.35 1.94 7.54
CA ALA A 25 -11.41 2.08 8.98
C ALA A 25 -12.55 3.01 9.39
N ARG A 26 -12.77 3.12 10.70
CA ARG A 26 -13.77 4.03 11.26
C ARG A 26 -13.46 5.47 10.88
N GLU A 27 -14.44 6.17 10.34
CA GLU A 27 -14.37 7.58 9.98
C GLU A 27 -15.75 8.25 10.16
N PRO A 28 -15.87 9.59 10.11
CA PRO A 28 -17.14 10.27 10.40
C PRO A 28 -18.34 9.80 9.57
N GLN A 29 -18.12 9.38 8.31
CA GLN A 29 -19.17 8.84 7.44
C GLN A 29 -19.42 7.34 7.63
N HIS A 30 -18.43 6.61 8.17
CA HIS A 30 -18.48 5.17 8.44
C HIS A 30 -18.02 4.91 9.88
N PRO A 31 -18.86 5.15 10.90
CA PRO A 31 -18.46 5.10 12.31
C PRO A 31 -17.99 3.72 12.79
N ASP A 32 -18.41 2.66 12.10
CA ASP A 32 -18.00 1.27 12.34
C ASP A 32 -16.91 0.79 11.36
N GLY A 33 -16.47 1.66 10.45
CA GLY A 33 -15.69 1.29 9.27
C GLY A 33 -16.55 0.58 8.24
N ASP A 34 -15.92 0.11 7.17
CA ASP A 34 -16.58 -0.70 6.14
C ASP A 34 -15.59 -1.73 5.56
N HIS A 35 -15.74 -2.98 5.98
CA HIS A 35 -14.90 -4.10 5.52
C HIS A 35 -15.16 -4.50 4.07
N ASP A 36 -16.28 -4.06 3.51
CA ASP A 36 -16.65 -4.26 2.12
C ASP A 36 -16.14 -3.13 1.22
N MET A 37 -15.48 -2.10 1.76
CA MET A 37 -14.80 -1.06 0.99
C MET A 37 -13.28 -1.08 1.22
N GLY A 38 -12.51 -1.03 0.13
CA GLY A 38 -11.06 -0.91 0.26
C GLY A 38 -10.26 -1.35 -0.95
N TYR A 39 -9.07 -1.88 -0.67
CA TYR A 39 -8.08 -2.22 -1.68
C TYR A 39 -7.45 -3.58 -1.42
N ASP A 40 -7.24 -4.36 -2.48
CA ASP A 40 -6.31 -5.48 -2.46
C ASP A 40 -5.06 -5.09 -3.25
N ILE A 41 -3.89 -5.35 -2.68
CA ILE A 41 -2.60 -4.96 -3.22
C ILE A 41 -1.69 -6.18 -3.24
N LEU A 42 -1.07 -6.44 -4.39
CA LEU A 42 0.06 -7.36 -4.50
C LEU A 42 1.33 -6.53 -4.55
N ALA A 43 2.21 -6.66 -3.56
CA ALA A 43 3.44 -5.88 -3.50
C ALA A 43 4.54 -6.61 -2.74
N PRO A 44 5.83 -6.33 -3.04
CA PRO A 44 6.95 -6.88 -2.28
C PRO A 44 7.16 -6.12 -0.98
N LEU A 45 7.44 -6.87 0.09
CA LEU A 45 7.73 -6.33 1.42
C LEU A 45 9.17 -6.65 1.86
N THR A 46 9.78 -5.68 2.55
CA THR A 46 11.04 -5.87 3.28
C THR A 46 10.79 -6.70 4.54
N ALA A 47 11.85 -7.15 5.21
CA ALA A 47 11.75 -7.81 6.51
C ALA A 47 11.05 -6.97 7.59
N GLU A 48 11.11 -5.65 7.46
CA GLU A 48 10.47 -4.68 8.36
C GLU A 48 8.99 -4.44 8.00
N ARG A 49 8.44 -5.23 7.07
CA ARG A 49 7.06 -5.10 6.56
C ARG A 49 6.80 -3.75 5.90
N ARG A 50 7.81 -3.14 5.28
CA ARG A 50 7.69 -1.93 4.47
C ARG A 50 7.65 -2.31 2.99
N LEU A 51 7.12 -1.43 2.13
CA LEU A 51 7.22 -1.65 0.69
C LEU A 51 8.68 -1.71 0.24
N ASP A 52 9.02 -2.75 -0.52
CA ASP A 52 10.37 -2.94 -1.05
C ASP A 52 10.52 -2.27 -2.43
N ALA A 53 11.08 -1.06 -2.43
CA ALA A 53 11.35 -0.30 -3.65
C ALA A 53 12.40 -0.95 -4.57
N ALA A 54 13.30 -1.78 -4.02
CA ALA A 54 14.32 -2.46 -4.82
C ALA A 54 13.67 -3.60 -5.61
N VAL A 55 12.94 -4.48 -4.93
CA VAL A 55 12.21 -5.60 -5.56
C VAL A 55 11.11 -5.11 -6.49
N TRP A 56 10.39 -4.04 -6.11
CA TRP A 56 9.38 -3.43 -6.97
C TRP A 56 9.96 -2.98 -8.33
N ARG A 57 11.18 -2.44 -8.36
CA ARG A 57 11.80 -1.95 -9.60
C ARG A 57 12.13 -3.06 -10.59
N GLU A 58 12.41 -4.26 -10.09
CA GLU A 58 12.71 -5.43 -10.91
C GLU A 58 11.44 -6.07 -11.51
N ALA A 59 10.27 -5.86 -10.90
CA ALA A 59 9.01 -6.47 -11.36
C ALA A 59 7.77 -5.58 -11.07
N PRO A 60 7.72 -4.32 -11.57
CA PRO A 60 6.62 -3.40 -11.28
C PRO A 60 5.29 -3.90 -11.87
N GLU A 61 5.32 -4.69 -12.94
CA GLU A 61 4.13 -5.28 -13.60
C GLU A 61 3.43 -6.35 -12.76
N LYS A 62 4.12 -6.92 -11.76
CA LYS A 62 3.52 -7.83 -10.78
C LYS A 62 2.78 -7.08 -9.68
N CYS A 63 3.10 -5.80 -9.48
CA CYS A 63 2.57 -5.03 -8.36
C CYS A 63 1.18 -4.45 -8.71
N ARG A 64 0.15 -5.26 -8.50
CA ARG A 64 -1.24 -4.98 -8.90
C ARG A 64 -2.07 -4.44 -7.75
N VAL A 65 -3.05 -3.62 -8.09
CA VAL A 65 -4.02 -3.05 -7.15
C VAL A 65 -5.42 -3.32 -7.67
N ARG A 66 -6.34 -3.64 -6.76
CA ARG A 66 -7.78 -3.71 -7.01
C ARG A 66 -8.49 -2.84 -6.00
N ARG A 67 -9.35 -1.94 -6.46
CA ARG A 67 -10.31 -1.23 -5.59
C ARG A 67 -11.62 -2.00 -5.56
N PHE A 68 -12.19 -2.21 -4.39
CA PHE A 68 -13.47 -2.91 -4.23
C PHE A 68 -14.45 -2.14 -3.35
N SER A 69 -15.74 -2.39 -3.57
CA SER A 69 -16.85 -1.92 -2.73
C SER A 69 -18.01 -2.91 -2.80
N HIS A 70 -18.54 -3.35 -1.67
CA HIS A 70 -19.78 -4.15 -1.58
C HIS A 70 -19.80 -5.37 -2.51
N GLY A 71 -18.71 -6.13 -2.52
CA GLY A 71 -18.54 -7.31 -3.38
C GLY A 71 -18.24 -7.03 -4.85
N ALA A 72 -18.31 -5.78 -5.30
CA ALA A 72 -17.95 -5.37 -6.65
C ALA A 72 -16.49 -4.93 -6.74
N THR A 73 -15.85 -5.27 -7.86
CA THR A 73 -14.58 -4.63 -8.24
C THR A 73 -14.89 -3.32 -8.95
N LEU A 74 -14.33 -2.23 -8.44
CA LEU A 74 -14.56 -0.89 -8.99
C LEU A 74 -13.49 -0.51 -10.01
N ALA A 75 -12.23 -0.88 -9.77
CA ALA A 75 -11.12 -0.54 -10.64
C ALA A 75 -9.93 -1.49 -10.46
N PHE A 76 -9.13 -1.63 -11.51
CA PHE A 76 -7.81 -2.25 -11.46
C PHE A 76 -6.70 -1.23 -11.71
N GLY A 77 -5.55 -1.46 -11.10
CA GLY A 77 -4.42 -0.56 -11.19
C GLY A 77 -3.10 -1.23 -10.87
N ARG A 78 -2.08 -0.39 -10.69
CA ARG A 78 -0.72 -0.78 -10.33
C ARG A 78 -0.22 0.05 -9.17
N LEU A 79 0.60 -0.56 -8.33
CA LEU A 79 1.35 0.17 -7.32
C LEU A 79 2.56 0.81 -8.00
N ARG A 80 2.71 2.12 -7.83
CA ARG A 80 3.81 2.89 -8.44
C ARG A 80 4.61 3.65 -7.40
N HIS A 81 5.93 3.68 -7.61
CA HIS A 81 6.90 4.41 -6.79
C HIS A 81 7.38 5.66 -7.56
N ALA A 82 7.12 6.86 -7.04
CA ALA A 82 7.55 8.12 -7.65
C ALA A 82 8.83 8.69 -7.02
N ALA A 83 9.00 8.50 -5.72
CA ALA A 83 10.11 9.01 -4.91
C ALA A 83 10.26 8.10 -3.67
N PRO A 84 11.39 8.15 -2.94
CA PRO A 84 11.67 7.22 -1.84
C PRO A 84 10.54 7.07 -0.81
N ASP A 85 9.80 8.15 -0.55
CA ASP A 85 8.70 8.22 0.41
C ASP A 85 7.31 8.19 -0.25
N ARG A 86 7.25 8.07 -1.58
CA ARG A 86 6.05 8.39 -2.36
C ARG A 86 5.62 7.22 -3.22
N TRP A 87 4.53 6.61 -2.78
CA TRP A 87 3.83 5.54 -3.47
C TRP A 87 2.41 5.97 -3.81
N PHE A 88 1.88 5.45 -4.91
CA PHE A 88 0.52 5.75 -5.34
C PHE A 88 -0.10 4.55 -6.03
N LEU A 89 -1.43 4.48 -5.96
CA LEU A 89 -2.23 3.47 -6.65
C LEU A 89 -2.67 4.09 -7.97
N ASP A 90 -2.01 3.67 -9.04
CA ASP A 90 -2.17 4.17 -10.41
C ASP A 90 -3.27 3.34 -11.09
N PHE A 91 -4.48 3.89 -11.24
CA PHE A 91 -5.63 3.19 -11.82
C PHE A 91 -5.73 3.49 -13.33
N GLU A 92 -6.43 2.64 -14.07
CA GLU A 92 -6.62 2.91 -15.50
C GLU A 92 -7.51 4.15 -15.73
N PRO A 93 -7.18 5.01 -16.71
CA PRO A 93 -7.93 6.23 -16.98
C PRO A 93 -9.42 5.94 -17.22
N GLY A 94 -10.28 6.56 -16.41
CA GLY A 94 -11.74 6.44 -16.52
C GLY A 94 -12.38 5.42 -15.58
N GLU A 95 -11.62 4.64 -14.81
CA GLU A 95 -12.17 3.72 -13.80
C GLU A 95 -12.29 4.34 -12.39
N ALA A 96 -11.40 5.28 -12.05
CA ALA A 96 -11.43 6.03 -10.80
C ALA A 96 -10.54 7.28 -10.92
N ASP A 97 -10.78 8.29 -10.09
CA ASP A 97 -9.75 9.30 -9.82
C ASP A 97 -8.53 8.59 -9.22
N ASP A 98 -7.34 8.90 -9.73
CA ASP A 98 -6.09 8.34 -9.23
C ASP A 98 -5.97 8.59 -7.73
N ALA A 99 -5.76 7.51 -6.95
CA ALA A 99 -5.47 7.66 -5.54
C ALA A 99 -4.03 8.15 -5.39
N HIS A 100 -3.88 9.42 -5.08
CA HIS A 100 -2.58 10.07 -4.98
C HIS A 100 -1.96 9.90 -3.60
N GLY A 101 -0.69 9.48 -3.62
CA GLY A 101 0.31 9.83 -2.61
C GLY A 101 -0.01 9.39 -1.19
N PHE A 102 0.25 8.12 -0.92
CA PHE A 102 0.42 7.61 0.42
C PHE A 102 1.92 7.68 0.78
N ARG A 103 2.26 8.09 2.00
CA ARG A 103 3.63 7.97 2.53
C ARG A 103 3.94 6.52 2.97
N LEU A 104 4.00 5.56 2.03
CA LEU A 104 3.98 4.11 2.37
C LEU A 104 5.35 3.64 2.83
N ALA A 105 6.40 4.38 2.48
CA ALA A 105 7.77 3.98 2.79
C ALA A 105 7.99 3.87 4.31
N ASP A 106 7.35 4.77 5.07
CA ASP A 106 7.47 4.82 6.52
C ASP A 106 6.37 4.05 7.27
N GLU A 107 5.40 3.46 6.59
CA GLU A 107 4.35 2.66 7.23
C GLU A 107 4.68 1.16 7.27
N VAL A 108 4.17 0.52 8.34
CA VAL A 108 4.32 -0.92 8.56
C VAL A 108 3.08 -1.64 8.03
N ILE A 109 3.27 -2.52 7.06
CA ILE A 109 2.22 -3.33 6.44
C ILE A 109 2.09 -4.63 7.24
N GLN A 110 1.40 -4.52 8.37
CA GLN A 110 1.13 -5.62 9.28
C GLN A 110 -0.34 -5.62 9.66
N THR A 111 -0.95 -6.80 9.79
CA THR A 111 -2.36 -6.92 10.19
C THR A 111 -2.66 -6.11 11.46
N GLY A 112 -3.70 -5.29 11.40
CA GLY A 112 -4.13 -4.39 12.48
C GLY A 112 -3.53 -2.98 12.43
N GLU A 113 -2.49 -2.74 11.64
CA GLU A 113 -1.92 -1.41 11.44
C GLU A 113 -2.84 -0.54 10.56
N TYR A 114 -2.78 0.77 10.77
CA TYR A 114 -3.62 1.75 10.06
C TYR A 114 -2.81 2.54 9.05
N LEU A 115 -3.45 2.83 7.92
CA LEU A 115 -2.84 3.40 6.73
C LEU A 115 -3.80 4.46 6.15
N SER A 116 -3.33 5.67 5.85
CA SER A 116 -4.16 6.74 5.25
C SER A 116 -3.93 6.96 3.75
N LEU A 117 -4.94 6.68 2.91
CA LEU A 117 -4.90 6.93 1.47
C LEU A 117 -5.65 8.22 1.14
N SER A 118 -5.04 9.06 0.28
CA SER A 118 -5.68 10.28 -0.24
C SER A 118 -6.15 10.10 -1.68
N THR A 119 -7.30 10.69 -2.02
CA THR A 119 -7.87 10.73 -3.37
C THR A 119 -8.49 12.10 -3.58
N GLY A 120 -7.93 12.91 -4.49
CA GLY A 120 -8.26 14.34 -4.57
C GLY A 120 -8.01 15.04 -3.23
N ASP A 121 -9.02 15.74 -2.72
CA ASP A 121 -8.99 16.45 -1.43
C ASP A 121 -9.46 15.60 -0.24
N GLN A 122 -9.78 14.32 -0.46
CA GLN A 122 -10.27 13.41 0.57
C GLN A 122 -9.15 12.50 1.06
N THR A 123 -9.08 12.28 2.37
CA THR A 123 -8.19 11.31 3.00
C THR A 123 -9.04 10.32 3.80
N HIS A 124 -8.87 9.04 3.52
CA HIS A 124 -9.53 7.95 4.21
C HIS A 124 -8.49 7.11 4.95
N THR A 125 -8.85 6.65 6.14
CA THR A 125 -8.02 5.72 6.91
C THR A 125 -8.48 4.31 6.64
N TYR A 126 -7.54 3.39 6.46
CA TYR A 126 -7.77 1.97 6.24
C TYR A 126 -7.00 1.17 7.29
N VAL A 127 -7.51 0.00 7.63
CA VAL A 127 -6.79 -0.99 8.43
C VAL A 127 -6.21 -2.06 7.51
N VAL A 128 -5.00 -2.52 7.78
CA VAL A 128 -4.45 -3.72 7.15
C VAL A 128 -5.19 -4.92 7.73
N ALA A 129 -6.20 -5.40 7.02
CA ALA A 129 -6.97 -6.58 7.42
C ALA A 129 -6.18 -7.88 7.21
N ARG A 130 -5.32 -7.91 6.18
CA ARG A 130 -4.49 -9.08 5.81
C ARG A 130 -3.19 -8.63 5.17
N ALA A 131 -2.11 -9.34 5.45
CA ALA A 131 -0.83 -9.22 4.76
C ALA A 131 -0.14 -10.59 4.76
N GLU A 132 -0.33 -11.38 3.70
CA GLU A 132 0.13 -12.77 3.63
C GLU A 132 1.08 -13.00 2.46
N PRO A 133 2.14 -13.82 2.62
CA PRO A 133 3.05 -14.18 1.53
C PRO A 133 2.32 -14.86 0.37
N VAL A 134 2.81 -14.63 -0.86
CA VAL A 134 2.38 -15.33 -2.08
C VAL A 134 3.14 -16.63 -2.28
#